data_AF-A0A8R1ICG2-F1
#
_entry.id   AF-A0A8R1ICG2-F1
#
_cell.length_a   1.000
_cell.length_b   1.000
_cell.length_c   1.000
_cell.angle_alpha   90.00
_cell.angle_beta   90.00
_cell.angle_gamma   90.00
#
_symmetry.space_group_name_H-M   'P 1'
#
loop_
_entity.id
_entity.type
_entity.pdbx_description
1 polymer ?
#
loop_
_entity_poly.entity_id
_entity_poly.type
_entity_poly.pdbx_seq_one_letter_code
_entity_poly.pdbx_strand_id
1 'polypeptide(L)'
;MDHVEEDVVITMVAVMVATMTAAEIKRGHAWVGGIRTAACVGKPQGGPCTAKTAFQWTDHSTTGTEGFVFSIGQPSNIQLGQDCLLLWNAEIPVYQNAQPGLMITWSCVATTPLINSYVCGKKAT
;
A
#
# COMPACT_ATOMS: atom_id res chain seq x y z
N MET A 1 11.75 -14.03 7.15
CA MET A 1 11.77 -12.70 6.53
C MET A 1 13.23 -12.39 6.37
N ASP A 2 13.71 -12.59 5.15
CA ASP A 2 15.13 -12.44 4.84
C ASP A 2 15.40 -10.95 4.64
N HIS A 3 16.53 -10.44 5.11
CA HIS A 3 16.84 -9.00 5.16
C HIS A 3 16.69 -8.28 3.80
N VAL A 4 16.81 -9.02 2.68
CA VAL A 4 16.64 -8.52 1.32
C VAL A 4 15.22 -7.98 1.05
N GLU A 5 14.19 -8.53 1.70
CA GLU A 5 12.79 -8.15 1.45
C GLU A 5 12.38 -6.90 2.22
N GLU A 6 12.87 -6.76 3.45
CA GLU A 6 12.76 -5.52 4.23
C GLU A 6 13.45 -4.38 3.50
N ASP A 7 14.63 -4.62 2.92
CA ASP A 7 15.38 -3.63 2.15
C ASP A 7 14.59 -3.12 0.92
N VAL A 8 13.81 -3.97 0.24
CA VAL A 8 13.00 -3.55 -0.92
C VAL A 8 11.86 -2.63 -0.50
N VAL A 9 11.13 -2.95 0.57
CA VAL A 9 10.06 -2.09 1.09
C VAL A 9 10.63 -0.77 1.60
N ILE A 10 11.73 -0.83 2.35
CA ILE A 10 12.46 0.35 2.84
C ILE A 10 12.92 1.22 1.66
N THR A 11 13.43 0.61 0.59
CA THR A 11 13.86 1.33 -0.62
C THR A 11 12.68 1.98 -1.33
N MET A 12 11.54 1.29 -1.49
CA MET A 12 10.33 1.87 -2.10
C MET A 12 9.80 3.05 -1.30
N VAL A 13 9.78 2.94 0.04
CA VAL A 13 9.39 4.03 0.93
C VAL A 13 10.37 5.20 0.82
N ALA A 14 11.68 4.94 0.80
CA ALA A 14 12.70 5.98 0.67
C ALA A 14 12.60 6.73 -0.68
N VAL A 15 12.37 6.01 -1.78
CA VAL A 15 12.16 6.61 -3.12
C VAL A 15 10.89 7.46 -3.14
N MET A 16 9.80 6.98 -2.55
CA MET A 16 8.55 7.74 -2.45
C MET A 16 8.72 9.01 -1.59
N VAL A 17 9.45 8.93 -0.47
CA VAL A 17 9.75 10.09 0.37
C VAL A 17 10.60 11.11 -0.39
N ALA A 18 11.71 10.67 -1.01
CA ALA A 18 12.61 11.56 -1.74
C ALA A 18 11.93 12.29 -2.90
N THR A 19 11.08 11.58 -3.67
CA THR A 19 10.33 12.19 -4.78
C THR A 19 9.29 13.20 -4.30
N MET A 20 8.58 12.92 -3.20
CA MET A 20 7.63 13.86 -2.62
C MET A 20 8.31 15.08 -2.01
N THR A 21 9.45 14.91 -1.35
CA THR A 21 10.27 16.04 -0.86
C THR A 21 10.75 16.91 -2.02
N ALA A 22 11.27 16.31 -3.09
CA ALA A 22 11.74 17.06 -4.27
C ALA A 22 10.60 17.81 -4.99
N ALA A 23 9.38 17.31 -4.91
CA ALA A 23 8.18 17.93 -5.50
C ALA A 23 7.45 18.88 -4.52
N GLU A 24 8.00 19.15 -3.33
CA GLU A 24 7.38 19.93 -2.26
C GLU A 24 5.98 19.42 -1.83
N ILE A 25 5.71 18.13 -2.05
CA ILE A 25 4.47 17.45 -1.66
C ILE A 25 4.58 17.05 -0.19
N LYS A 26 3.88 17.80 0.67
CA LYS A 26 3.87 17.55 2.12
C LYS A 26 3.07 16.30 2.52
N ARG A 27 2.10 15.90 1.70
CA ARG A 27 1.23 14.73 1.91
C ARG A 27 0.77 14.14 0.58
N GLY A 28 0.76 12.82 0.48
CA GLY A 28 0.36 12.15 -0.73
C GLY A 28 0.34 10.63 -0.58
N HIS A 29 -0.26 10.01 -1.59
CA HIS A 29 -0.34 8.57 -1.72
C HIS A 29 0.31 8.15 -3.02
N ALA A 30 0.93 6.97 -2.99
CA ALA A 30 1.35 6.28 -4.19
C ALA A 30 0.55 5.01 -4.34
N TRP A 31 0.04 4.77 -5.54
CA TRP A 31 -0.37 3.43 -5.92
C TRP A 31 0.83 2.49 -5.89
N VAL A 32 0.64 1.32 -5.31
CA VAL A 32 1.55 0.19 -5.48
C VAL A 32 0.76 -0.93 -6.14
N GLY A 33 1.43 -1.80 -6.91
CA GLY A 33 0.81 -2.90 -7.66
C GLY A 33 0.21 -4.01 -6.79
N GLY A 34 -0.68 -3.68 -5.86
CA GLY A 34 -1.43 -4.62 -5.03
C GLY A 34 -2.93 -4.49 -5.26
N ILE A 35 -3.60 -5.62 -5.44
CA ILE A 35 -5.05 -5.71 -5.64
C ILE A 35 -5.68 -6.63 -4.60
N ARG A 36 -6.91 -6.33 -4.18
CA ARG A 36 -7.67 -7.19 -3.29
C ARG A 36 -7.93 -8.53 -3.97
N THR A 37 -7.75 -9.61 -3.22
CA THR A 37 -8.02 -10.95 -3.72
C THR A 37 -9.51 -11.13 -3.99
N ALA A 38 -9.85 -11.92 -5.01
CA ALA A 38 -11.25 -12.18 -5.38
C ALA A 38 -12.07 -12.75 -4.21
N ALA A 39 -11.43 -13.52 -3.31
CA ALA A 39 -12.07 -14.07 -2.12
C ALA A 39 -12.49 -12.99 -1.09
N CYS A 40 -11.89 -11.81 -1.15
CA CYS A 40 -12.07 -10.72 -0.18
C CYS A 40 -12.74 -9.46 -0.75
N VAL A 41 -12.94 -9.36 -2.06
CA VAL A 41 -13.79 -8.32 -2.66
C VAL A 41 -15.17 -8.36 -2.00
N GLY A 42 -15.69 -7.19 -1.64
CA GLY A 42 -16.98 -7.08 -0.97
C GLY A 42 -17.02 -7.55 0.50
N LYS A 43 -15.87 -7.86 1.11
CA LYS A 43 -15.81 -8.34 2.51
C LYS A 43 -14.99 -7.41 3.42
N PRO A 44 -15.44 -7.17 4.66
CA PRO A 44 -14.65 -6.42 5.63
C PRO A 44 -13.42 -7.23 6.06
N GLN A 45 -12.48 -6.55 6.71
CA GLN A 45 -11.36 -7.21 7.39
C GLN A 45 -11.86 -8.16 8.49
N GLY A 46 -11.28 -9.35 8.55
CA GLY A 46 -11.64 -10.42 9.48
C GLY A 46 -11.93 -11.75 8.78
N GLY A 47 -12.12 -12.80 9.58
CA GLY A 47 -12.34 -14.16 9.07
C GLY A 47 -11.26 -14.56 8.04
N PRO A 48 -11.61 -14.91 6.80
CA PRO A 48 -10.63 -15.27 5.77
C PRO A 48 -9.86 -14.08 5.18
N CYS A 49 -10.25 -12.84 5.47
CA CYS A 49 -9.69 -11.61 4.92
C CYS A 49 -8.83 -10.89 5.95
N THR A 50 -7.61 -11.39 6.10
CA THR A 50 -6.58 -10.86 7.02
C THR A 50 -5.59 -9.99 6.26
N ALA A 51 -4.68 -9.33 6.97
CA ALA A 51 -3.56 -8.61 6.37
C ALA A 51 -2.71 -9.49 5.42
N LYS A 52 -2.70 -10.82 5.61
CA LYS A 52 -1.93 -11.76 4.80
C LYS A 52 -2.70 -12.42 3.65
N THR A 53 -4.00 -12.17 3.54
CA THR A 53 -4.87 -12.89 2.58
C THR A 53 -5.79 -11.96 1.79
N ALA A 54 -5.97 -10.72 2.26
CA ALA A 54 -6.85 -9.77 1.61
C ALA A 54 -6.29 -9.23 0.30
N PHE A 55 -4.97 -9.19 0.10
CA PHE A 55 -4.33 -8.59 -1.08
C PHE A 55 -3.32 -9.55 -1.71
N GLN A 56 -3.03 -9.31 -2.99
CA GLN A 56 -1.96 -9.95 -3.75
C GLN A 56 -1.28 -8.93 -4.66
N TRP A 57 -0.01 -9.17 -4.97
CA TRP A 57 0.71 -8.38 -5.98
C TRP A 57 0.14 -8.63 -7.38
N THR A 58 0.02 -7.59 -8.19
CA THR A 58 -0.52 -7.65 -9.56
C THR A 58 0.52 -8.06 -10.60
N ASP A 59 1.81 -7.92 -10.28
CA ASP A 59 2.91 -8.24 -11.19
C ASP A 59 3.35 -9.71 -11.12
N HIS A 60 2.72 -10.49 -10.23
CA HIS A 60 3.04 -11.90 -9.98
C HIS A 60 4.52 -12.16 -9.66
N SER A 61 5.26 -11.13 -9.21
CA SER A 61 6.69 -11.23 -8.90
C SER A 61 6.98 -12.14 -7.70
N THR A 62 6.00 -12.27 -6.80
CA THR A 62 5.94 -13.23 -5.70
C THR A 62 4.54 -13.87 -5.63
N THR A 63 4.46 -15.04 -4.99
CA THR A 63 3.20 -15.73 -4.66
C THR A 63 2.74 -15.42 -3.24
N GLY A 64 3.57 -14.73 -2.45
CA GLY A 64 3.28 -14.35 -1.07
C GLY A 64 2.80 -12.91 -0.92
N THR A 65 2.50 -12.55 0.32
CA THR A 65 2.22 -11.18 0.76
C THR A 65 3.42 -10.54 1.46
N GLU A 66 4.62 -11.00 1.14
CA GLU A 66 5.86 -10.42 1.65
C GLU A 66 5.93 -8.94 1.27
N GLY A 67 6.42 -8.14 2.20
CA GLY A 67 6.49 -6.69 2.07
C GLY A 67 5.18 -5.93 2.28
N PHE A 68 4.03 -6.60 2.45
CA PHE A 68 2.82 -5.91 2.89
C PHE A 68 2.90 -5.55 4.37
N VAL A 69 2.99 -4.24 4.65
CA VAL A 69 2.96 -3.69 6.00
C VAL A 69 1.86 -2.64 6.08
N PHE A 70 0.76 -2.99 6.74
CA PHE A 70 -0.43 -2.16 6.81
C PHE A 70 -0.39 -1.20 8.00
N SER A 71 -0.99 -0.04 7.81
CA SER A 71 -1.32 0.85 8.92
C SER A 71 -2.35 0.22 9.86
N ILE A 72 -2.46 0.76 11.07
CA ILE A 72 -3.41 0.25 12.08
C ILE A 72 -4.83 0.27 11.51
N GLY A 73 -5.56 -0.84 11.65
CA GLY A 73 -6.93 -0.96 11.14
C GLY A 73 -7.04 -1.09 9.62
N GLN A 74 -5.94 -1.35 8.91
CA GLN A 74 -5.93 -1.76 7.51
C GLN A 74 -5.60 -3.26 7.40
N PRO A 75 -6.01 -3.97 6.33
CA PRO A 75 -6.81 -3.51 5.18
C PRO A 75 -8.34 -3.58 5.40
N SER A 76 -8.96 -2.51 5.91
CA SER A 76 -10.32 -2.54 6.48
C SER A 76 -11.45 -2.85 5.50
N ASN A 77 -11.34 -2.40 4.25
CA ASN A 77 -12.41 -2.46 3.25
C ASN A 77 -13.69 -1.73 3.66
N ILE A 78 -13.55 -0.51 4.17
CA ILE A 78 -14.67 0.36 4.54
C ILE A 78 -15.56 0.58 3.31
N GLN A 79 -16.88 0.48 3.51
CA GLN A 79 -17.89 0.54 2.43
C GLN A 79 -17.70 -0.51 1.32
N LEU A 80 -16.84 -1.52 1.55
CA LEU A 80 -16.66 -2.68 0.70
C LEU A 80 -16.16 -2.36 -0.73
N GLY A 81 -15.44 -1.25 -0.91
CA GLY A 81 -14.95 -0.79 -2.21
C GLY A 81 -13.49 -0.32 -2.23
N GLN A 82 -12.68 -0.75 -1.26
CA GLN A 82 -11.27 -0.37 -1.15
C GLN A 82 -10.37 -1.48 -1.69
N ASP A 83 -10.39 -1.70 -3.00
CA ASP A 83 -9.80 -2.90 -3.60
C ASP A 83 -8.36 -2.72 -4.09
N CYS A 84 -7.79 -1.52 -4.00
CA CYS A 84 -6.43 -1.26 -4.43
C CYS A 84 -5.55 -0.75 -3.26
N LEU A 85 -4.24 -0.98 -3.39
CA LEU A 85 -3.26 -0.74 -2.34
C LEU A 85 -2.48 0.57 -2.54
N LEU A 86 -2.44 1.41 -1.51
CA LEU A 86 -1.68 2.65 -1.49
C LEU A 86 -0.57 2.60 -0.45
N LEU A 87 0.57 3.22 -0.73
CA LEU A 87 1.50 3.68 0.31
C LEU A 87 1.09 5.08 0.76
N TRP A 88 1.03 5.28 2.08
CA TRP A 88 0.80 6.59 2.68
C TRP A 88 2.11 7.29 2.97
N ASN A 89 2.23 8.56 2.58
CA ASN A 89 3.36 9.39 2.99
C ASN A 89 2.90 10.79 3.42
N ALA A 90 3.41 11.25 4.56
CA ALA A 90 3.14 12.56 5.10
C ALA A 90 4.29 13.02 6.00
N GLU A 91 4.66 14.29 5.88
CA GLU A 91 5.43 15.01 6.90
C GLU A 91 4.48 15.24 8.10
N ILE A 92 4.53 14.32 9.07
CA ILE A 92 3.96 14.28 10.45
C ILE A 92 2.86 15.33 10.82
N PRO A 93 1.74 14.95 11.50
CA PRO A 93 1.52 13.69 12.22
C PRO A 93 0.47 12.77 11.57
N VAL A 94 0.42 11.53 12.09
CA VAL A 94 -0.55 10.48 11.79
C VAL A 94 -1.94 11.07 11.57
N TYR A 95 -2.47 10.94 10.37
CA TYR A 95 -3.86 11.28 10.08
C TYR A 95 -4.67 9.98 10.10
N GLN A 96 -5.66 9.88 10.99
CA GLN A 96 -6.67 8.82 11.02
C GLN A 96 -6.13 7.41 10.72
N ASN A 97 -5.28 6.88 11.60
CA ASN A 97 -4.73 5.52 11.49
C ASN A 97 -3.86 5.26 10.26
N ALA A 98 -3.38 6.28 9.53
CA ALA A 98 -2.42 6.15 8.45
C ALA A 98 -1.02 6.58 8.93
N GLN A 99 -0.10 5.61 9.01
CA GLN A 99 1.28 5.86 9.41
C GLN A 99 2.14 6.07 8.15
N PRO A 100 3.02 7.09 8.14
CA PRO A 100 3.99 7.28 7.05
C PRO A 100 4.77 6.01 6.74
N GLY A 101 4.88 5.67 5.46
CA GLY A 101 5.60 4.48 4.99
C GLY A 101 4.81 3.17 5.10
N LEU A 102 3.59 3.19 5.64
CA LEU A 102 2.73 2.00 5.74
C LEU A 102 1.61 2.03 4.69
N MET A 103 1.12 0.84 4.40
CA MET A 103 0.08 0.63 3.39
C MET A 103 -1.30 0.91 3.95
N ILE A 104 -2.15 1.47 3.09
CA ILE A 104 -3.58 1.63 3.30
C ILE A 104 -4.34 1.12 2.08
N THR A 105 -5.62 0.83 2.23
CA THR A 105 -6.48 0.42 1.11
C THR A 105 -7.40 1.54 0.68
N TRP A 106 -7.64 1.64 -0.63
CA TRP A 106 -8.53 2.64 -1.19
C TRP A 106 -9.24 2.14 -2.45
N SER A 107 -10.21 2.91 -2.92
CA SER A 107 -10.87 2.61 -4.20
C SER A 107 -9.90 2.73 -5.36
N CYS A 108 -9.97 1.78 -6.28
CA CYS A 108 -9.12 1.72 -7.47
C CYS A 108 -9.34 2.89 -8.45
N VAL A 109 -10.47 3.58 -8.36
CA VAL A 109 -10.69 4.80 -9.13
C VAL A 109 -10.01 5.97 -8.42
N ALA A 110 -9.11 6.65 -9.14
CA ALA A 110 -8.40 7.83 -8.65
C ALA A 110 -9.35 9.03 -8.54
N THR A 111 -10.23 9.01 -7.53
CA THR A 111 -11.14 10.12 -7.22
C THR A 111 -10.58 11.03 -6.13
N THR A 112 -9.46 10.66 -5.51
CA THR A 112 -8.83 11.47 -4.45
C THR A 112 -7.73 12.35 -5.01
N PRO A 113 -7.75 13.68 -4.74
CA PRO A 113 -6.74 14.64 -5.20
C PRO A 113 -5.37 14.49 -4.51
N LEU A 114 -5.19 13.41 -3.74
CA LEU A 114 -3.97 13.13 -2.97
C LEU A 114 -3.21 11.91 -3.51
N ILE A 115 -3.69 11.23 -4.55
CA ILE A 115 -2.92 10.19 -5.23
C ILE A 115 -2.09 10.85 -6.32
N ASN A 116 -0.80 11.00 -6.06
CA ASN A 116 0.07 11.82 -6.89
C ASN A 116 1.19 11.01 -7.57
N SER A 117 1.25 9.71 -7.32
CA SER A 117 2.32 8.85 -7.84
C SER A 117 1.93 7.38 -7.94
N TYR A 118 2.73 6.63 -8.68
CA TYR A 118 2.70 5.17 -8.78
C TYR A 118 4.12 4.65 -8.52
N VAL A 119 4.26 3.61 -7.70
CA VAL A 119 5.54 2.92 -7.51
C VAL A 119 5.48 1.60 -8.28
N CYS A 120 6.44 1.43 -9.18
CA CYS A 120 6.63 0.19 -9.93
C CYS A 120 7.89 -0.51 -9.42
N GLY A 121 7.79 -1.81 -9.14
CA GLY A 121 8.95 -2.67 -8.85
C GLY A 121 9.42 -3.40 -10.12
N LYS A 122 10.71 -3.77 -10.15
CA LYS A 122 11.24 -4.74 -11.12
C LYS A 122 12.04 -5.77 -10.35
N LYS A 123 11.81 -7.05 -10.63
CA LYS A 123 12.64 -8.13 -10.07
C LYS A 123 14.10 -7.91 -10.47
N ALA A 124 15.00 -7.91 -9.49
CA ALA A 124 16.44 -7.87 -9.76
C ALA A 124 16.84 -9.14 -10.53
N THR A 125 17.56 -8.96 -11.63
CA THR A 125 18.13 -10.03 -12.48
C THR A 125 19.59 -10.24 -12.16
#